data_AF-A0A7C9HY05-F1
#
_entry.id   AF-A0A7C9HY05-F1
#
_cell.length_a   1.000
_cell.length_b   1.000
_cell.length_c   1.000
_cell.angle_alpha   90.00
_cell.angle_beta   90.00
_cell.angle_gamma   90.00
#
_symmetry.space_group_name_H-M   'P 1'
#
loop_
_entity.id
_entity.type
_entity.pdbx_description
1 polymer ?
#
loop_
_entity_poly.entity_id
_entity_poly.type
_entity_poly.pdbx_seq_one_letter_code
_entity_poly.pdbx_strand_id
1 'polypeptide(L)' 'MTTSDFGRDAAEYFAGLHYNALRGGGASSEEAARAATTAIKNYLHQSGCSANTIEDIATGLEDKLRARN' A
#
# COMPACT_ATOMS: atom_id res chain seq x y z
N MET A 1 8.54 5.63 19.25
CA MET A 1 7.54 5.40 18.20
C MET A 1 6.99 6.77 17.83
N THR A 2 7.53 7.41 16.80
CA THR A 2 6.97 8.67 16.32
C THR A 2 5.67 8.33 15.58
N THR A 3 4.73 9.27 15.54
CA THR A 3 3.45 9.16 14.82
C THR A 3 3.62 8.76 13.33
N SER A 4 4.82 8.87 12.78
CA SER A 4 5.21 8.47 11.42
C SER A 4 5.30 6.96 11.20
N ASP A 5 5.72 6.17 12.20
CA ASP A 5 5.86 4.71 12.05
C ASP A 5 4.50 3.99 12.06
N PHE A 6 3.57 4.45 12.91
CA PHE A 6 2.23 3.88 13.00
C PHE A 6 1.43 4.04 11.69
N GLY A 7 1.60 5.18 11.00
CA GLY A 7 0.97 5.43 9.71
C GLY A 7 1.51 4.53 8.60
N ARG A 8 2.81 4.20 8.64
CA ARG A 8 3.44 3.26 7.70
C ARG A 8 2.96 1.83 7.94
N ASP A 9 2.97 1.36 9.18
CA ASP A 9 2.54 0.00 9.52
C ASP A 9 1.06 -0.24 9.15
N ALA A 10 0.20 0.75 9.42
CA ALA A 10 -1.21 0.68 9.03
C ALA A 10 -1.39 0.64 7.51
N ALA A 11 -0.67 1.49 6.77
CA ALA A 11 -0.69 1.50 5.31
C ALA A 11 -0.26 0.15 4.73
N GLU A 12 0.82 -0.44 5.26
CA GLU A 12 1.31 -1.75 4.84
C GLU A 12 0.30 -2.87 5.10
N TYR A 13 -0.35 -2.85 6.27
CA TYR A 13 -1.39 -3.81 6.62
C TYR A 13 -2.60 -3.74 5.67
N PHE A 14 -3.14 -2.54 5.44
CA PHE A 14 -4.30 -2.35 4.55
C PHE A 14 -3.98 -2.70 3.10
N ALA A 15 -2.77 -2.39 2.61
CA ALA A 15 -2.36 -2.80 1.27
C ALA A 15 -2.29 -4.32 1.14
N GLY A 16 -1.79 -5.01 2.18
CA GLY A 16 -1.78 -6.47 2.20
C GLY A 16 -3.19 -7.08 2.12
N LEU A 17 -4.16 -6.51 2.83
CA LEU A 17 -5.56 -6.95 2.76
C LEU A 17 -6.16 -6.71 1.36
N HIS A 18 -5.96 -5.52 0.79
CA HIS A 18 -6.41 -5.20 -0.56
C HIS A 18 -5.79 -6.11 -1.61
N TYR A 19 -4.49 -6.37 -1.52
CA TYR A 19 -3.77 -7.27 -2.40
C TYR A 19 -4.36 -8.69 -2.35
N ASN A 20 -4.56 -9.24 -1.15
CA ASN A 20 -5.13 -10.58 -0.98
C ASN A 20 -6.56 -10.68 -1.50
N ALA A 21 -7.39 -9.64 -1.29
CA ALA A 21 -8.73 -9.59 -1.83
C ALA A 21 -8.74 -9.60 -3.38
N LEU A 22 -7.84 -8.84 -4.01
CA LEU A 22 -7.69 -8.80 -5.46
C LEU A 22 -7.18 -10.13 -6.03
N ARG A 23 -6.18 -10.74 -5.38
CA ARG A 23 -5.68 -12.08 -5.74
C ARG A 23 -6.77 -13.15 -5.62
N GLY A 24 -7.56 -13.11 -4.54
CA GLY A 24 -8.72 -13.98 -4.36
C GLY A 24 -9.81 -13.79 -5.42
N GLY A 25 -9.89 -12.60 -6.02
CA GLY A 25 -10.76 -12.29 -7.15
C GLY A 25 -10.19 -12.64 -8.53
N GLY A 26 -9.00 -13.24 -8.61
CA GLY A 26 -8.37 -13.66 -9.86
C GLY A 26 -7.45 -12.62 -10.52
N ALA A 27 -7.17 -11.49 -9.86
CA ALA A 27 -6.20 -10.53 -10.38
C ALA A 27 -4.78 -11.12 -10.41
N SER A 28 -3.98 -10.71 -11.40
CA SER A 28 -2.56 -11.03 -11.43
C SER A 28 -1.82 -10.38 -10.25
N SER A 29 -0.66 -10.93 -9.84
CA SER A 29 0.15 -10.34 -8.77
C SER A 29 0.53 -8.89 -9.05
N GLU A 30 0.83 -8.56 -10.30
CA GLU A 30 1.19 -7.20 -10.72
C GLU A 30 0.00 -6.23 -10.63
N GLU A 31 -1.16 -6.65 -11.11
CA GLU A 31 -2.38 -5.85 -11.09
C GLU A 31 -2.89 -5.64 -9.66
N ALA A 32 -2.83 -6.68 -8.83
CA ALA A 32 -3.16 -6.62 -7.41
C ALA A 32 -2.23 -5.67 -6.65
N ALA A 33 -0.92 -5.74 -6.88
CA ALA A 33 0.07 -4.87 -6.24
C ALA A 33 -0.17 -3.39 -6.61
N ARG A 34 -0.33 -3.10 -7.91
CA ARG A 34 -0.55 -1.72 -8.39
C ARG A 34 -1.84 -1.11 -7.86
N ALA A 35 -2.93 -1.89 -7.85
CA ALA A 35 -4.23 -1.43 -7.36
C ALA A 35 -4.22 -1.21 -5.84
N ALA A 36 -3.59 -2.11 -5.06
CA ALA A 36 -3.42 -1.95 -3.63
C ALA A 36 -2.58 -0.71 -3.29
N THR A 37 -1.44 -0.49 -3.98
CA THR A 37 -0.61 0.71 -3.80
C THR A 37 -1.39 1.99 -4.11
N THR A 38 -2.18 2.01 -5.19
CA THR A 38 -3.01 3.17 -5.55
C THR A 38 -4.06 3.49 -4.47
N ALA A 39 -4.71 2.47 -3.93
CA ALA A 39 -5.67 2.64 -2.84
C ALA A 39 -5.02 3.27 -1.60
N ILE A 40 -3.82 2.82 -1.24
CA ILE A 40 -3.05 3.38 -0.12
C ILE A 40 -2.60 4.82 -0.37
N LYS A 41 -2.14 5.16 -1.59
CA LYS A 41 -1.82 6.55 -1.95
C LYS A 41 -3.02 7.48 -1.72
N ASN A 42 -4.21 7.07 -2.14
CA ASN A 42 -5.43 7.85 -1.95
C ASN A 42 -5.79 7.99 -0.46
N TYR A 43 -5.68 6.92 0.33
CA TYR A 43 -5.93 6.96 1.77
C TYR A 43 -4.99 7.91 2.50
N LEU A 44 -3.69 7.85 2.23
CA LEU A 44 -2.69 8.72 2.85
C LEU A 44 -2.90 10.19 2.44
N HIS A 45 -3.26 10.43 1.18
CA HIS A 45 -3.60 11.77 0.69
C HIS A 45 -4.82 12.34 1.44
N GLN A 46 -5.88 11.56 1.63
CA GLN A 46 -7.07 11.97 2.40
C GLN A 46 -6.77 12.19 3.88
N SER A 47 -5.79 11.47 4.43
CA SER A 47 -5.35 11.59 5.81
C SER A 47 -4.44 12.82 6.05
N GLY A 48 -4.12 13.58 5.00
CA GLY A 48 -3.27 14.77 5.09
C GLY A 48 -1.77 14.46 5.21
N CYS A 49 -1.33 13.27 4.79
CA CYS A 49 0.09 12.96 4.74
C CYS A 49 0.82 13.83 3.70
N SER A 50 2.09 14.13 3.98
CA SER A 50 2.92 14.87 3.02
C SER A 50 3.15 14.05 1.75
N ALA A 51 3.26 14.72 0.60
CA ALA A 51 3.55 14.05 -0.67
C ALA A 51 4.81 13.18 -0.61
N ASN A 52 5.86 13.65 0.07
CA ASN A 52 7.10 12.89 0.25
C ASN A 52 6.86 11.59 1.03
N THR A 53 6.05 11.62 2.08
CA THR A 53 5.68 10.44 2.87
C THR A 53 4.85 9.46 2.03
N ILE A 54 3.94 9.97 1.20
CA ILE A 54 3.08 9.14 0.35
C ILE A 54 3.91 8.38 -0.68
N GLU A 55 4.82 9.06 -1.38
CA GLU A 55 5.67 8.43 -2.38
C GLU A 55 6.63 7.42 -1.76
N ASP A 56 7.26 7.76 -0.63
CA ASP A 56 8.16 6.85 0.09
C ASP A 56 7.47 5.55 0.53
N ILE A 57 6.25 5.66 1.08
CA ILE A 57 5.44 4.49 1.44
C ILE A 57 5.03 3.72 0.19
N ALA A 58 4.55 4.39 -0.86
CA ALA A 58 4.03 3.74 -2.07
C ALA A 58 5.10 2.93 -2.82
N THR A 59 6.31 3.48 -2.97
CA THR A 59 7.42 2.78 -3.63
C THR A 59 7.80 1.52 -2.89
N GLY A 60 7.99 1.60 -1.56
CA GLY A 60 8.32 0.42 -0.75
C GLY A 60 7.21 -0.63 -0.74
N LEU A 61 5.95 -0.20 -0.83
CA LEU A 61 4.79 -1.07 -0.80
C LEU A 61 4.62 -1.88 -2.09
N GLU A 62 4.77 -1.25 -3.25
CA GLU A 62 4.60 -1.92 -4.54
C GLU A 62 5.62 -3.05 -4.74
N ASP A 63 6.88 -2.80 -4.38
CA ASP A 63 7.94 -3.81 -4.46
C ASP A 63 7.70 -4.96 -3.47
N LYS A 64 7.30 -4.66 -2.23
CA LYS A 64 6.92 -5.67 -1.22
C LYS A 64 5.77 -6.55 -1.70
N LEU A 65 4.74 -5.97 -2.32
CA LEU A 65 3.58 -6.70 -2.81
C LEU A 65 3.90 -7.54 -4.06
N ARG A 66 4.78 -7.06 -4.95
CA ARG A 66 5.28 -7.85 -6.09
C ARG A 66 6.13 -9.04 -5.65
N ALA A 67 6.91 -8.90 -4.58
CA ALA A 67 7.74 -9.96 -4.04
C ALA A 67 6.97 -11.06 -3.28
N ARG A 68 5.69 -10.84 -2.95
CA ARG A 68 4.83 -11.77 -2.20
C ARG A 68 4.29 -12.97 -3.02
N ASN A 69 4.93 -13.33 -4.13
CA ASN A 69 4.48 -14.39 -5.03
C ASN A 69 4.28 -15.76 -4.34
#